data_AF-A0A2T9ZV65-F1
#
_entry.id   AF-A0A2T9ZV65-F1
#
_cell.length_a   1.000
_cell.length_b   1.000
_cell.length_c   1.000
_cell.angle_alpha   90.00
_cell.angle_beta   90.00
_cell.angle_gamma   90.00
#
_symmetry.space_group_name_H-M   'P 1'
#
loop_
_entity.id
_entity.type
_entity.pdbx_description
1 polymer ?
#
loop_
_entity_poly.entity_id
_entity_poly.type
_entity_poly.pdbx_seq_one_letter_code
_entity_poly.pdbx_strand_id
1 'polypeptide(L)'
;QRMLYLRNNMAKYQIHIADYYMRRGAYLAAANRANRVVTQFQRTDAVEAALEIMIDAYSRLGMTELADDAKRVLAHNLENGRLNKPADTETEQE
;
A
#
# COMPACT_ATOMS: atom_id res chain seq x y z
N GLN A 1 17.61 11.67 1.86
CA GLN A 1 16.60 11.52 2.94
C GLN A 1 15.32 12.32 2.71
N ARG A 2 15.33 13.64 2.46
CA ARG A 2 14.10 14.46 2.28
C ARG A 2 13.10 13.95 1.22
N MET A 3 13.58 13.52 0.06
CA MET A 3 12.72 12.97 -1.02
C MET A 3 11.99 11.67 -0.62
N LEU A 4 12.64 10.81 0.17
CA LEU A 4 12.04 9.56 0.66
C LEU A 4 10.92 9.87 1.66
N TYR A 5 11.18 10.79 2.58
CA TYR A 5 10.19 11.27 3.55
C TYR A 5 8.94 11.83 2.86
N LEU A 6 9.12 12.69 1.83
CA LEU A 6 7.99 13.26 1.11
C LEU A 6 7.19 12.19 0.35
N ARG A 7 7.86 11.21 -0.26
CA ARG A 7 7.20 10.07 -0.91
C ARG A 7 6.41 9.22 0.09
N ASN A 8 6.97 8.95 1.28
CA ASN A 8 6.26 8.24 2.35
C ASN A 8 5.00 8.99 2.78
N ASN A 9 5.07 10.31 2.96
CA ASN A 9 3.90 11.12 3.33
C ASN A 9 2.82 11.13 2.23
N MET A 10 3.23 11.27 0.97
CA MET A 10 2.30 11.19 -0.17
C MET A 10 1.63 9.82 -0.29
N ALA A 11 2.38 8.74 -0.04
CA ALA A 11 1.86 7.38 -0.06
C ALA A 11 0.84 7.17 1.08
N LYS A 12 1.17 7.57 2.31
CA LYS A 12 0.25 7.53 3.47
C LYS A 12 -1.02 8.33 3.20
N TYR A 13 -0.93 9.49 2.56
CA TYR A 13 -2.11 10.27 2.18
C TYR A 13 -3.04 9.52 1.21
N GLN A 14 -2.51 8.80 0.22
CA GLN A 14 -3.34 7.97 -0.65
C GLN A 14 -4.02 6.83 0.11
N ILE A 15 -3.33 6.21 1.08
CA ILE A 15 -3.91 5.17 1.94
C ILE A 15 -5.08 5.74 2.76
N HIS A 16 -4.94 6.92 3.34
CA HIS A 16 -6.04 7.56 4.08
C HIS A 16 -7.28 7.82 3.20
N ILE A 17 -7.09 8.26 1.94
CA ILE A 17 -8.21 8.42 1.01
C ILE A 17 -8.82 7.05 0.64
N ALA A 18 -7.98 6.03 0.45
CA ALA A 18 -8.43 4.69 0.12
C ALA A 18 -9.31 4.11 1.25
N ASP A 19 -8.88 4.23 2.51
CA ASP A 19 -9.65 3.80 3.69
C ASP A 19 -11.00 4.56 3.80
N TYR A 20 -10.98 5.87 3.55
CA TYR A 20 -12.22 6.67 3.51
C TYR A 20 -13.22 6.14 2.47
N TYR A 21 -12.75 5.75 1.28
CA TYR A 21 -13.61 5.15 0.25
C TYR A 21 -14.08 3.73 0.62
N MET A 22 -13.22 2.92 1.26
CA MET A 22 -13.60 1.59 1.76
C MET A 22 -14.77 1.68 2.74
N ARG A 23 -14.68 2.57 3.75
CA ARG A 23 -15.74 2.78 4.75
C ARG A 23 -17.07 3.22 4.15
N ARG A 24 -17.06 3.83 2.96
CA ARG A 24 -18.25 4.31 2.24
C ARG A 24 -18.77 3.34 1.19
N GLY A 25 -18.16 2.16 1.05
CA GLY A 25 -18.54 1.19 0.02
C GLY A 25 -18.09 1.54 -1.40
N ALA A 26 -17.23 2.57 -1.56
CA ALA A 26 -16.71 3.00 -2.85
C ALA A 26 -15.46 2.18 -3.23
N TYR A 27 -15.60 0.87 -3.33
CA TYR A 27 -14.47 -0.07 -3.43
C TYR A 27 -13.60 0.15 -4.67
N LEU A 28 -14.18 0.48 -5.83
CA LEU A 28 -13.40 0.78 -7.04
C LEU A 28 -12.51 2.01 -6.84
N ALA A 29 -13.02 3.05 -6.17
CA ALA A 29 -12.23 4.25 -5.87
C ALA A 29 -11.11 3.94 -4.87
N ALA A 30 -11.39 3.12 -3.85
CA ALA A 30 -10.38 2.64 -2.91
C ALA A 30 -9.26 1.86 -3.61
N ALA A 31 -9.62 0.88 -4.45
CA ALA A 31 -8.67 0.10 -5.23
C ALA A 31 -7.80 0.97 -6.14
N ASN A 32 -8.39 1.97 -6.82
CA ASN A 32 -7.65 2.92 -7.66
C ASN A 32 -6.65 3.77 -6.86
N ARG A 33 -7.00 4.16 -5.62
CA ARG A 33 -6.08 4.91 -4.73
C ARG A 33 -4.93 4.04 -4.26
N ALA A 34 -5.22 2.81 -3.87
CA ALA A 34 -4.21 1.83 -3.48
C ALA A 34 -3.28 1.45 -4.64
N ASN A 35 -3.81 1.25 -5.85
CA ASN A 35 -3.01 0.95 -7.03
C ASN A 35 -1.97 2.04 -7.35
N ARG A 36 -2.30 3.32 -7.11
CA ARG A 36 -1.32 4.42 -7.23
C ARG A 36 -0.17 4.28 -6.25
N VAL A 37 -0.41 3.80 -5.03
CA VAL A 37 0.64 3.52 -4.05
C VAL A 37 1.58 2.44 -4.57
N VAL A 38 1.03 1.32 -5.04
CA VAL A 38 1.80 0.19 -5.57
C VAL A 38 2.64 0.57 -6.80
N THR A 39 2.10 1.43 -7.67
CA THR A 39 2.76 1.81 -8.94
C THR A 39 3.75 2.97 -8.81
N GLN A 40 3.49 3.96 -7.94
CA GLN A 40 4.28 5.21 -7.88
C GLN A 40 5.18 5.34 -6.64
N PHE A 41 4.84 4.62 -5.56
CA PHE A 41 5.48 4.70 -4.25
C PHE A 41 6.08 3.36 -3.82
N GLN A 42 6.64 2.64 -4.81
CA GLN A 42 7.44 1.44 -4.58
C GLN A 42 8.57 1.76 -3.58
N ARG A 43 8.81 0.87 -2.61
CA ARG A 43 9.77 1.02 -1.48
C ARG A 43 9.29 1.90 -0.31
N THR A 44 8.00 2.20 -0.23
CA THR A 44 7.39 2.79 0.97
C THR A 44 6.64 1.70 1.76
N ASP A 45 6.57 1.85 3.08
CA ASP A 45 5.84 0.90 3.94
C ASP A 45 4.32 0.91 3.66
N ALA A 46 3.83 1.95 2.99
CA ALA A 46 2.44 2.07 2.57
C ALA A 46 2.04 1.04 1.48
N VAL A 47 3.00 0.37 0.83
CA VAL A 47 2.71 -0.63 -0.20
C VAL A 47 1.98 -1.84 0.36
N GLU A 48 2.29 -2.26 1.59
CA GLU A 48 1.59 -3.36 2.26
C GLU A 48 0.11 -3.05 2.45
N ALA A 49 -0.20 -1.94 3.12
CA ALA A 49 -1.57 -1.48 3.33
C ALA A 49 -2.32 -1.24 2.01
N ALA A 50 -1.62 -0.78 0.95
CA ALA A 50 -2.23 -0.64 -0.37
C ALA A 50 -2.68 -1.99 -0.93
N LEU A 51 -1.82 -3.01 -0.86
CA LEU A 51 -2.14 -4.35 -1.36
C LEU A 51 -3.29 -4.96 -0.57
N GLU A 52 -3.34 -4.80 0.75
CA GLU A 52 -4.46 -5.25 1.59
C GLU A 52 -5.79 -4.58 1.19
N ILE A 53 -5.78 -3.27 0.97
CA ILE A 53 -6.97 -2.54 0.50
C ILE A 53 -7.39 -3.04 -0.89
N MET A 54 -6.45 -3.29 -1.80
CA MET A 54 -6.76 -3.86 -3.12
C MET A 54 -7.42 -5.24 -2.99
N ILE A 55 -6.89 -6.11 -2.11
CA ILE A 55 -7.45 -7.45 -1.87
C ILE A 55 -8.89 -7.35 -1.39
N ASP A 56 -9.18 -6.54 -0.37
CA ASP A 56 -10.54 -6.40 0.17
C ASP A 56 -11.49 -5.72 -0.84
N ALA A 57 -11.05 -4.63 -1.47
CA ALA A 57 -11.84 -3.90 -2.46
C ALA A 57 -12.23 -4.78 -3.66
N TYR A 58 -11.28 -5.52 -4.24
CA TYR A 58 -11.56 -6.41 -5.36
C TYR A 58 -12.42 -7.59 -4.95
N SER A 59 -12.21 -8.14 -3.74
CA SER A 59 -13.05 -9.22 -3.22
C SER A 59 -14.51 -8.78 -3.07
N ARG A 60 -14.75 -7.57 -2.55
CA ARG A 60 -16.10 -6.98 -2.41
C ARG A 60 -16.76 -6.64 -3.74
N LEU A 61 -15.98 -6.41 -4.79
CA LEU A 61 -16.46 -6.19 -6.15
C LEU A 61 -16.67 -7.50 -6.94
N GLY A 62 -16.33 -8.66 -6.38
CA GLY A 62 -16.36 -9.95 -7.09
C GLY A 62 -15.25 -10.11 -8.13
N MET A 63 -14.21 -9.26 -8.10
CA MET A 63 -13.07 -9.31 -9.01
C MET A 63 -11.99 -10.25 -8.46
N THR A 64 -12.28 -11.55 -8.42
CA THR A 64 -11.46 -12.55 -7.73
C THR A 64 -10.04 -12.66 -8.29
N GLU A 65 -9.87 -12.61 -9.61
CA GLU A 65 -8.55 -12.67 -10.26
C GLU A 65 -7.65 -11.52 -9.80
N LEU A 66 -8.15 -10.28 -9.79
CA LEU A 66 -7.40 -9.11 -9.32
C LEU A 66 -7.10 -9.19 -7.81
N ALA A 67 -8.02 -9.72 -7.02
CA ALA A 67 -7.80 -9.94 -5.59
C ALA A 67 -6.67 -10.95 -5.36
N ASP A 68 -6.67 -12.06 -6.10
CA ASP A 68 -5.65 -13.10 -5.98
C ASP A 68 -4.30 -12.64 -6.52
N ASP A 69 -4.27 -11.82 -7.56
CA ASP A 69 -3.06 -11.17 -8.05
C ASP A 69 -2.45 -10.27 -6.97
N ALA A 70 -3.27 -9.44 -6.31
CA ALA A 70 -2.82 -8.59 -5.21
C ALA A 70 -2.29 -9.42 -4.01
N LYS A 71 -2.95 -10.54 -3.68
CA LYS A 71 -2.46 -11.49 -2.66
C LYS A 71 -1.10 -12.08 -3.03
N ARG A 72 -0.91 -12.52 -4.28
CA ARG A 72 0.37 -13.09 -4.75
C ARG A 72 1.49 -12.06 -4.64
N VAL A 73 1.24 -10.81 -5.03
CA VAL A 73 2.21 -9.73 -4.90
C VAL A 73 2.55 -9.44 -3.44
N LEU A 74 1.55 -9.41 -2.55
CA LEU A 74 1.76 -9.22 -1.12
C LEU A 74 2.63 -10.33 -0.52
N ALA A 75 2.27 -11.59 -0.76
CA ALA A 75 3.01 -12.75 -0.29
C ALA A 75 4.47 -12.73 -0.78
N HIS A 76 4.67 -12.50 -2.08
CA HIS A 76 6.00 -12.38 -2.67
C HIS A 76 6.83 -11.24 -2.04
N ASN A 77 6.21 -10.11 -1.70
CA ASN A 77 6.92 -9.00 -1.07
C ASN A 77 7.30 -9.28 0.38
N LEU A 78 6.46 -10.02 1.12
CA LEU A 78 6.75 -10.47 2.49
C LEU A 78 7.89 -11.50 2.51
N GLU A 79 7.84 -12.50 1.63
CA GLU A 79 8.87 -13.54 1.51
C GLU A 79 10.25 -12.97 1.15
N ASN A 80 10.28 -11.97 0.27
CA ASN A 80 11.52 -11.33 -0.14
C ASN A 80 12.01 -10.23 0.82
N GLY A 81 11.34 -10.03 1.96
CA GLY A 81 11.71 -9.02 2.96
C GLY A 81 11.61 -7.57 2.46
N ARG A 82 10.88 -7.30 1.36
CA ARG A 82 10.75 -5.96 0.76
C ARG A 82 9.85 -5.02 1.56
N LEU A 83 9.17 -5.57 2.57
CA LEU A 83 8.23 -4.87 3.46
C LEU A 83 8.77 -4.71 4.90
N ASN A 84 10.04 -5.03 5.17
CA ASN A 84 10.63 -4.94 6.52
C ASN A 84 11.94 -4.14 6.58
N LYS A 85 11.85 -2.84 6.89
CA LYS A 85 12.37 -2.16 8.11
C LYS A 85 12.34 -0.63 7.93
N PRO A 86 12.00 0.13 8.98
CA PRO A 86 11.83 1.58 8.93
C PRO A 86 13.15 2.30 8.64
N ALA A 87 13.09 3.35 7.83
CA ALA A 87 14.19 4.28 7.57
C ALA A 87 14.41 5.30 8.72
N ASP A 88 13.88 5.01 9.90
CA ASP A 88 13.96 5.84 11.11
C ASP A 88 14.78 5.12 12.21
N THR A 89 15.86 4.42 11.86
CA THR A 89 17.00 4.36 12.79
C THR A 89 17.82 5.61 12.55
N GLU A 90 17.43 6.68 13.22
CA GLU A 90 18.37 7.69 13.69
C GLU A 90 19.45 6.95 14.46
N THR A 91 20.55 6.59 13.80
CA THR A 91 21.82 6.38 14.48
C THR A 91 22.32 7.77 14.83
N GLU A 92 21.67 8.40 15.83
CA GLU A 92 22.39 9.23 16.78
C GLU A 92 23.31 8.27 17.54
N GLN A 93 24.54 8.17 17.08
CA GLN A 93 25.65 7.74 17.93
C GLN A 93 26.60 8.93 17.99
N GLU A 94 26.60 9.54 19.17
CA GLU A 94 27.67 10.39 19.71
C GLU A 94 29.05 9.72 19.58
#